data_AF-A0A150FWJ0-F1
#
_entry.id   AF-A0A150FWJ0-F1
#
_cell.length_a   1.000
_cell.length_b   1.000
_cell.length_c   1.000
_cell.angle_alpha   90.00
_cell.angle_beta   90.00
_cell.angle_gamma   90.00
#
_symmetry.space_group_name_H-M   'P 1'
#
loop_
_entity.id
_entity.type
_entity.pdbx_description
1 polymer ?
#
loop_
_entity_poly.entity_id
_entity_poly.type
_entity_poly.pdbx_seq_one_letter_code
_entity_poly.pdbx_strand_id
1 'polypeptide(L)'
;MSDVAAPLLAVMRDEAEAFWAFAALMERQRANFAPDLAGMTCQLAALRRLLLDPPLHAYLERRDCLSYYFAFRWLLISFKREFKYDEVLLLWETCWACRATRQLHLYLAVAVLVQHRHLILTSDLDFDGLLRLCVGLSGRLQLRPLLDTAEALVRYAGEAGREATAELP
;
A
#
# COMPACT_ATOMS: atom_id res chain seq x y z
N MET A 1 5.15 -5.17 14.51
CA MET A 1 4.24 -6.31 14.19
C MET A 1 2.93 -6.28 14.99
N SER A 2 2.86 -5.64 16.17
CA SER A 2 1.61 -5.53 16.95
C SER A 2 0.44 -4.91 16.16
N ASP A 3 0.70 -3.90 15.33
CA ASP A 3 -0.31 -3.30 14.44
C ASP A 3 -0.94 -4.33 13.48
N VAL A 4 -0.19 -5.37 13.08
CA VAL A 4 -0.67 -6.45 12.20
C VAL A 4 -1.45 -7.50 12.99
N ALA A 5 -1.01 -7.81 14.22
CA ALA A 5 -1.67 -8.80 15.08
C ALA A 5 -3.01 -8.30 15.66
N ALA A 6 -3.11 -7.01 16.00
CA ALA A 6 -4.25 -6.45 16.73
C ALA A 6 -5.62 -6.69 16.07
N PRO A 7 -5.79 -6.53 14.73
CA PRO A 7 -7.05 -6.87 14.08
C PRO A 7 -7.43 -8.34 14.22
N LEU A 8 -6.46 -9.26 14.07
CA LEU A 8 -6.71 -10.70 14.17
C LEU A 8 -7.13 -11.09 15.59
N LEU A 9 -6.42 -10.58 16.61
CA LEU A 9 -6.75 -10.81 18.02
C LEU A 9 -8.14 -10.28 18.41
N ALA A 10 -8.59 -9.20 17.77
CA ALA A 10 -9.90 -8.62 18.07
C ALA A 10 -11.06 -9.30 17.33
N VAL A 11 -10.83 -9.95 16.19
CA VAL A 11 -11.85 -10.73 15.47
C VAL A 11 -11.94 -12.17 15.98
N MET A 12 -10.80 -12.78 16.26
CA MET A 12 -10.73 -14.19 16.65
C MET A 12 -11.07 -14.36 18.13
N ARG A 13 -11.83 -15.41 18.43
CA ARG A 13 -12.31 -15.67 19.79
C ARG A 13 -11.31 -16.47 20.63
N ASP A 14 -10.43 -17.20 19.94
CA ASP A 14 -9.44 -18.07 20.54
C ASP A 14 -8.02 -17.58 20.21
N GLU A 15 -7.14 -17.61 21.21
CA GLU A 15 -5.76 -17.14 21.07
C GLU A 15 -4.94 -18.03 20.11
N ALA A 16 -5.18 -19.35 20.09
CA ALA A 16 -4.47 -20.25 19.20
C ALA A 16 -4.91 -20.04 17.75
N GLU A 17 -6.20 -19.81 17.49
CA GLU A 17 -6.68 -19.40 16.16
C GLU A 17 -6.03 -18.08 15.71
N ALA A 18 -6.02 -17.07 16.59
CA ALA A 18 -5.37 -15.78 16.33
C ALA A 18 -3.88 -15.94 16.03
N PHE A 19 -3.19 -16.78 16.80
CA PHE A 19 -1.78 -17.09 16.61
C PHE A 19 -1.52 -17.70 15.22
N TRP A 20 -2.27 -18.74 14.84
CA TRP A 20 -2.04 -19.40 13.55
C TRP A 20 -2.38 -18.52 12.36
N ALA A 21 -3.43 -17.72 12.46
CA ALA A 21 -3.76 -16.71 11.45
C ALA A 21 -2.67 -15.64 11.33
N PHE A 22 -2.15 -15.16 12.47
CA PHE A 22 -1.05 -14.21 12.49
C PHE A 22 0.23 -14.81 11.92
N ALA A 23 0.58 -16.04 12.28
CA ALA A 23 1.74 -16.76 11.76
C ALA A 23 1.66 -16.91 10.23
N ALA A 24 0.50 -17.31 9.69
CA ALA A 24 0.29 -17.41 8.25
C ALA A 24 0.38 -16.04 7.54
N LEU A 25 -0.14 -14.98 8.16
CA LEU A 25 -0.03 -13.62 7.63
C LEU A 25 1.43 -13.14 7.61
N MET A 26 2.18 -13.42 8.68
CA MET A 26 3.59 -13.08 8.80
C MET A 26 4.45 -13.87 7.81
N GLU A 27 4.13 -15.13 7.53
CA GLU A 27 4.82 -15.91 6.51
C GLU A 27 4.64 -15.27 5.12
N ARG A 28 3.42 -14.82 4.80
CA ARG A 28 3.17 -14.09 3.54
C ARG A 28 3.87 -12.73 3.48
N GLN A 29 4.09 -12.07 4.62
CA GLN A 29 4.77 -10.78 4.71
C GLN A 29 6.24 -10.89 5.10
N ARG A 30 6.82 -12.10 5.13
CA ARG A 30 8.14 -12.36 5.71
C ARG A 30 9.24 -11.48 5.13
N ALA A 31 9.19 -11.25 3.82
CA ALA A 31 10.18 -10.45 3.10
C ALA A 31 10.12 -8.96 3.51
N ASN A 32 8.96 -8.46 3.92
CA ASN A 32 8.81 -7.07 4.38
C ASN A 32 9.43 -6.85 5.76
N PHE A 33 9.54 -7.91 6.56
CA PHE A 33 10.11 -7.89 7.92
C PHE A 33 11.50 -8.54 8.00
N ALA A 34 12.09 -8.91 6.85
CA ALA A 34 13.46 -9.41 6.80
C ALA A 34 14.45 -8.34 7.30
N PRO A 35 15.60 -8.72 7.89
CA PRO A 35 16.57 -7.75 8.43
C PRO A 35 17.06 -6.72 7.42
N ASP A 36 17.11 -7.09 6.14
CA ASP A 36 17.51 -6.24 5.01
C ASP A 36 16.33 -5.49 4.35
N LEU A 37 15.10 -5.71 4.81
CA LEU A 37 13.88 -5.15 4.26
C LEU A 37 13.72 -5.40 2.75
N ALA A 38 14.21 -6.55 2.25
CA ALA A 38 14.20 -6.86 0.82
C ALA A 38 12.80 -6.73 0.20
N GLY A 39 11.76 -7.26 0.86
CA GLY A 39 10.38 -7.16 0.39
C GLY A 39 9.88 -5.73 0.29
N MET A 40 10.20 -4.88 1.27
CA MET A 40 9.83 -3.45 1.23
C MET A 40 10.52 -2.74 0.07
N THR A 41 11.81 -2.99 -0.13
CA THR A 41 12.58 -2.40 -1.23
C THR A 41 11.99 -2.79 -2.58
N CYS A 42 11.66 -4.07 -2.77
CA CYS A 42 11.00 -4.57 -3.99
C CYS A 42 9.63 -3.92 -4.20
N GLN A 43 8.80 -3.82 -3.15
CA GLN A 43 7.48 -3.21 -3.26
C GLN A 43 7.54 -1.71 -3.59
N LEU A 44 8.46 -0.96 -3.00
CA LEU A 44 8.66 0.47 -3.33
C LEU A 44 9.15 0.65 -4.77
N ALA A 45 10.05 -0.21 -5.24
CA ALA A 45 10.48 -0.22 -6.63
C ALA A 45 9.32 -0.56 -7.59
N ALA A 46 8.43 -1.48 -7.20
CA ALA A 46 7.22 -1.79 -7.96
C ALA A 46 6.26 -0.59 -8.02
N LEU A 47 6.09 0.20 -6.94
CA LEU A 47 5.29 1.43 -6.97
C LEU A 47 5.77 2.39 -8.06
N ARG A 48 7.09 2.54 -8.23
CA ARG A 48 7.67 3.38 -9.29
C ARG A 48 7.22 2.94 -10.68
N ARG A 49 7.13 1.63 -10.92
CA ARG A 49 6.71 1.04 -12.20
C ARG A 49 5.20 1.06 -12.40
N LEU A 50 4.43 0.97 -11.31
CA LEU A 50 2.97 0.98 -11.30
C LEU A 50 2.38 2.40 -11.38
N LEU A 51 3.16 3.45 -11.11
CA LEU A 51 2.71 4.81 -11.29
C LEU A 51 2.64 5.18 -12.78
N LEU A 52 1.50 4.92 -13.40
CA LEU A 52 1.21 5.22 -14.80
C LEU A 52 0.61 6.64 -15.00
N ASP A 53 1.10 7.63 -14.25
CA ASP A 53 0.76 9.07 -14.37
C ASP A 53 2.06 9.84 -14.69
N PRO A 54 2.35 10.12 -15.98
CA PRO A 54 3.62 10.75 -16.37
C PRO A 54 3.87 12.12 -15.72
N PRO A 55 2.88 13.04 -15.60
CA PRO A 55 3.05 14.28 -14.84
C PRO A 55 3.48 14.07 -13.39
N LEU A 56 2.84 13.14 -12.68
CA LEU A 56 3.16 12.86 -11.28
C LEU A 56 4.51 12.16 -11.15
N HIS A 57 4.84 11.24 -12.06
CA HIS A 57 6.15 10.59 -12.10
C HIS A 57 7.28 11.62 -12.28
N ALA A 58 7.16 12.49 -13.29
CA ALA A 58 8.15 13.54 -13.55
C ALA A 58 8.27 14.53 -12.39
N TYR A 59 7.17 14.80 -11.67
CA TYR A 59 7.21 15.61 -10.45
C TYR A 59 8.06 14.94 -9.37
N LEU A 60 7.80 13.66 -9.07
CA LEU A 60 8.53 12.91 -8.06
C LEU A 60 10.00 12.74 -8.43
N GLU A 61 10.32 12.57 -9.71
CA GLU A 61 11.70 12.53 -10.22
C GLU A 61 12.43 13.84 -9.94
N ARG A 62 11.84 14.99 -10.29
CA ARG A 62 12.43 16.31 -10.04
C ARG A 62 12.64 16.62 -8.56
N ARG A 63 11.88 15.97 -7.68
CA ARG A 63 11.94 16.13 -6.21
C ARG A 63 12.79 15.07 -5.51
N ASP A 64 13.45 14.19 -6.26
CA ASP A 64 14.21 13.06 -5.71
C ASP A 64 13.36 12.15 -4.79
N CYS A 65 12.09 11.96 -5.15
CA CYS A 65 11.08 11.25 -4.37
C CYS A 65 10.66 9.91 -4.98
N LEU A 66 11.40 9.41 -5.99
CA LEU A 66 11.15 8.12 -6.64
C LEU A 66 11.52 6.89 -5.78
N SER A 67 12.04 7.11 -4.57
CA SER A 67 12.23 6.06 -3.57
C SER A 67 10.93 5.65 -2.88
N TYR A 68 9.88 6.49 -2.93
CA TYR A 68 8.58 6.26 -2.30
C TYR A 68 8.60 6.00 -0.79
N TYR A 69 9.68 6.32 -0.06
CA TYR A 69 9.76 6.07 1.38
C TYR A 69 8.66 6.79 2.19
N PHE A 70 8.04 7.85 1.66
CA PHE A 70 6.85 8.47 2.25
C PHE A 70 5.64 7.51 2.36
N ALA A 71 5.58 6.47 1.53
CA ALA A 71 4.55 5.43 1.53
C ALA A 71 4.96 4.16 2.30
N PHE A 72 6.16 4.11 2.90
CA PHE A 72 6.69 2.91 3.57
C PHE A 72 5.74 2.36 4.64
N ARG A 73 5.15 3.25 5.45
CA ARG A 73 4.18 2.86 6.49
C ARG A 73 2.95 2.19 5.90
N TRP A 74 2.44 2.67 4.76
CA TRP A 74 1.26 2.10 4.14
C TRP A 74 1.47 0.63 3.77
N LEU A 75 2.63 0.32 3.20
CA LEU A 75 2.93 -1.04 2.74
C LEU A 75 3.29 -1.95 3.91
N LEU A 76 4.18 -1.51 4.82
CA LEU A 76 4.70 -2.34 5.91
C LEU A 76 3.59 -2.88 6.82
N ILE A 77 2.59 -2.05 7.13
CA ILE A 77 1.47 -2.43 8.00
C ILE A 77 0.14 -2.49 7.25
N SER A 78 0.17 -2.68 5.93
CA SER A 78 -1.01 -2.90 5.09
C SER A 78 -2.15 -1.89 5.37
N PHE A 79 -1.79 -0.59 5.40
CA PHE A 79 -2.66 0.56 5.65
C PHE A 79 -3.40 0.56 7.01
N LYS A 80 -3.00 -0.26 7.98
CA LYS A 80 -3.66 -0.35 9.31
C LYS A 80 -3.85 0.99 10.01
N ARG A 81 -2.95 1.95 9.79
CA ARG A 81 -2.99 3.29 10.39
C ARG A 81 -3.71 4.32 9.55
N GLU A 82 -4.18 3.99 8.36
CA GLU A 82 -4.85 4.95 7.47
C GLU A 82 -6.38 4.87 7.55
N PHE A 83 -6.92 3.73 8.01
CA PHE A 83 -8.35 3.45 8.06
C PHE A 83 -8.83 3.11 9.46
N LYS A 84 -10.15 3.23 9.68
CA LYS A 84 -10.79 2.75 10.90
C LYS A 84 -10.74 1.23 10.97
N TYR A 85 -10.96 0.68 12.16
CA TYR A 85 -10.84 -0.75 12.41
C TYR A 85 -11.65 -1.62 11.42
N ASP A 86 -12.95 -1.36 11.28
CA ASP A 86 -13.82 -2.13 10.38
C ASP A 86 -13.41 -2.03 8.91
N GLU A 87 -12.91 -0.86 8.51
CA GLU A 87 -12.40 -0.62 7.16
C GLU A 87 -11.09 -1.35 6.89
N VAL A 88 -10.21 -1.50 7.90
CA VAL A 88 -8.99 -2.30 7.78
C VAL A 88 -9.33 -3.76 7.51
N LEU A 89 -10.30 -4.33 8.24
CA LEU A 89 -10.73 -5.72 8.02
C LEU A 89 -11.25 -5.90 6.60
N LEU A 90 -12.16 -5.02 6.15
CA LEU A 90 -12.69 -5.06 4.78
C LEU A 90 -11.59 -4.91 3.73
N LEU A 91 -10.65 -3.98 3.94
CA LEU A 91 -9.52 -3.78 3.04
C LEU A 91 -8.67 -5.06 2.92
N TRP A 92 -8.37 -5.69 4.05
CA TRP A 92 -7.55 -6.91 4.09
C TRP A 92 -8.25 -8.06 3.38
N GLU A 93 -9.52 -8.31 3.70
CA GLU A 93 -10.34 -9.31 3.01
C GLU A 93 -10.38 -9.07 1.50
N THR A 94 -10.59 -7.82 1.07
CA THR A 94 -10.62 -7.44 -0.35
C THR A 94 -9.26 -7.70 -1.02
N CYS A 95 -8.17 -7.30 -0.38
CA CYS A 95 -6.82 -7.56 -0.89
C CYS A 95 -6.53 -9.07 -1.03
N TRP A 96 -7.00 -9.89 -0.07
CA TRP A 96 -6.72 -11.33 -0.06
C TRP A 96 -7.62 -12.11 -1.02
N ALA A 97 -8.84 -11.63 -1.25
CA ALA A 97 -9.80 -12.23 -2.18
C ALA A 97 -9.62 -11.75 -3.64
N CYS A 98 -8.82 -10.72 -3.89
CA CYS A 98 -8.65 -10.15 -5.22
C CYS A 98 -8.05 -11.17 -6.20
N ARG A 99 -8.84 -11.57 -7.20
CA ARG A 99 -8.42 -12.54 -8.23
C ARG A 99 -7.56 -11.92 -9.33
N ALA A 100 -7.70 -10.62 -9.55
CA ALA A 100 -7.00 -9.92 -10.63
C ALA A 100 -5.50 -9.74 -10.33
N THR A 101 -5.14 -9.56 -9.06
CA THR A 101 -3.75 -9.42 -8.62
C THR A 101 -3.62 -9.79 -7.14
N ARG A 102 -2.47 -10.37 -6.76
CA ARG A 102 -2.11 -10.57 -5.34
C ARG A 102 -1.62 -9.29 -4.67
N GLN A 103 -1.31 -8.26 -5.47
CA GLN A 103 -0.64 -7.03 -5.04
C GLN A 103 -1.56 -5.81 -5.05
N LEU A 104 -2.86 -6.00 -4.78
CA LEU A 104 -3.85 -4.93 -4.78
C LEU A 104 -3.46 -3.76 -3.85
N HIS A 105 -2.78 -4.04 -2.73
CA HIS A 105 -2.27 -3.02 -1.81
C HIS A 105 -1.28 -2.04 -2.45
N LEU A 106 -0.51 -2.45 -3.46
CA LEU A 106 0.36 -1.54 -4.21
C LEU A 106 -0.46 -0.58 -5.10
N TYR A 107 -1.50 -1.11 -5.76
CA TYR A 107 -2.43 -0.29 -6.53
C TYR A 107 -3.24 0.65 -5.63
N LEU A 108 -3.52 0.25 -4.39
CA LEU A 108 -4.12 1.13 -3.39
C LEU A 108 -3.19 2.32 -3.08
N ALA A 109 -1.89 2.09 -2.90
CA ALA A 109 -0.93 3.17 -2.70
C ALA A 109 -0.87 4.12 -3.91
N VAL A 110 -0.85 3.59 -5.14
CA VAL A 110 -0.92 4.40 -6.36
C VAL A 110 -2.24 5.18 -6.43
N ALA A 111 -3.37 4.55 -6.09
CA ALA A 111 -4.68 5.20 -6.06
C ALA A 111 -4.70 6.40 -5.10
N VAL A 112 -4.08 6.28 -3.91
CA VAL A 112 -3.95 7.41 -2.98
C VAL A 112 -3.20 8.57 -3.63
N LEU A 113 -2.08 8.30 -4.30
CA LEU A 113 -1.28 9.34 -4.96
C LEU A 113 -2.05 9.99 -6.12
N VAL A 114 -2.74 9.20 -6.94
CA VAL A 114 -3.54 9.69 -8.07
C VAL A 114 -4.72 10.54 -7.58
N GLN A 115 -5.43 10.14 -6.53
CA GLN A 115 -6.52 10.92 -5.97
C GLN A 115 -6.05 12.27 -5.40
N HIS A 116 -4.82 12.34 -4.90
CA HIS A 116 -4.22 13.56 -4.35
C HIS A 116 -3.30 14.28 -5.35
N ARG A 117 -3.30 13.86 -6.63
CA ARG A 117 -2.35 14.37 -7.65
C ARG A 117 -2.38 15.89 -7.80
N HIS A 118 -3.57 16.49 -7.75
CA HIS A 118 -3.72 17.93 -7.90
C HIS A 118 -2.95 18.66 -6.81
N LEU A 119 -3.18 18.27 -5.54
CA LEU A 119 -2.50 18.85 -4.40
C LEU A 119 -0.98 18.64 -4.48
N ILE A 120 -0.52 17.43 -4.83
CA ILE A 120 0.91 17.13 -4.94
C ILE A 120 1.58 18.03 -6.00
N LEU A 121 0.97 18.13 -7.18
CA LEU A 121 1.53 18.87 -8.31
C LEU A 121 1.52 20.39 -8.11
N THR A 122 0.59 20.92 -7.30
CA THR A 122 0.47 22.37 -7.08
C THR A 122 1.18 22.88 -5.83
N SER A 123 1.55 22.02 -4.88
CA SER A 123 1.96 22.45 -3.53
C SER A 123 3.47 22.49 -3.28
N ASP A 124 4.30 22.43 -4.33
CA ASP A 124 5.78 22.50 -4.27
C ASP A 124 6.42 21.63 -3.18
N LEU A 125 5.83 20.46 -2.90
CA LEU A 125 6.26 19.56 -1.85
C LEU A 125 7.61 18.90 -2.18
N ASP A 126 8.56 19.03 -1.27
CA ASP A 126 9.73 18.16 -1.16
C ASP A 126 9.37 16.81 -0.49
N PHE A 127 10.37 15.97 -0.24
CA PHE A 127 10.16 14.67 0.39
C PHE A 127 9.44 14.79 1.75
N ASP A 128 9.86 15.72 2.60
CA ASP A 128 9.26 15.93 3.91
C ASP A 128 7.81 16.44 3.80
N GLY A 129 7.53 17.28 2.81
CA GLY A 129 6.18 17.72 2.47
C GLY A 129 5.29 16.56 2.05
N LEU A 130 5.78 15.67 1.19
CA LEU A 130 5.06 14.46 0.78
C LEU A 130 4.84 13.51 1.97
N LEU A 131 5.84 13.32 2.82
CA LEU A 131 5.72 12.51 4.03
C LEU A 131 4.68 13.09 4.99
N ARG A 132 4.72 14.41 5.24
CA ARG A 132 3.70 15.10 6.08
C ARG A 132 2.30 14.97 5.48
N LEU A 133 2.17 15.13 4.17
CA LEU A 133 0.90 14.91 3.48
C LEU A 133 0.41 13.48 3.73
N CYS A 134 1.22 12.47 3.42
CA CYS A 134 0.86 11.06 3.57
C CYS A 134 0.51 10.69 5.01
N VAL A 135 1.24 11.21 5.99
CA VAL A 135 0.92 11.03 7.42
C VAL A 135 -0.40 11.69 7.78
N GLY A 136 -0.66 12.89 7.26
CA GLY A 136 -1.87 13.67 7.49
C GLY A 136 -3.14 13.12 6.84
N LEU A 137 -3.01 12.15 5.91
CA LEU A 137 -4.14 11.44 5.31
C LEU A 137 -4.74 10.35 6.23
N SER A 138 -4.04 9.99 7.31
CA SER A 138 -4.51 8.99 8.28
C SER A 138 -5.91 9.33 8.80
N GLY A 139 -6.84 8.37 8.65
CA GLY A 139 -8.24 8.51 9.05
C GLY A 139 -9.09 9.44 8.16
N ARG A 140 -8.53 9.95 7.06
CA ARG A 140 -9.21 10.85 6.10
C ARG A 140 -9.46 10.20 4.74
N LEU A 141 -8.79 9.08 4.46
CA LEU A 141 -8.99 8.31 3.24
C LEU A 141 -10.38 7.66 3.22
N GLN A 142 -11.00 7.62 2.04
CA GLN A 142 -12.27 6.93 1.84
C GLN A 142 -12.00 5.57 1.17
N LEU A 143 -12.29 4.48 1.86
CA LEU A 143 -11.89 3.14 1.42
C LEU A 143 -12.53 2.73 0.08
N ARG A 144 -13.86 2.88 -0.07
CA ARG A 144 -14.57 2.42 -1.28
C ARG A 144 -14.07 3.10 -2.57
N PRO A 145 -14.01 4.45 -2.66
CA PRO A 145 -13.47 5.11 -3.84
C PRO A 145 -12.02 4.73 -4.15
N LEU A 146 -11.21 4.48 -3.11
CA LEU A 146 -9.82 4.04 -3.28
C LEU A 146 -9.74 2.62 -3.86
N LEU A 147 -10.57 1.69 -3.40
CA LEU A 147 -10.66 0.35 -3.96
C LEU A 147 -11.11 0.39 -5.42
N ASP A 148 -12.15 1.16 -5.74
CA ASP A 148 -12.64 1.32 -7.12
C ASP A 148 -11.53 1.85 -8.05
N THR A 149 -10.76 2.85 -7.57
CA THR A 149 -9.62 3.42 -8.28
C THR A 149 -8.50 2.39 -8.44
N ALA A 150 -8.17 1.63 -7.38
CA ALA A 150 -7.14 0.61 -7.40
C ALA A 150 -7.48 -0.51 -8.40
N GLU A 151 -8.72 -0.99 -8.43
CA GLU A 151 -9.18 -1.98 -9.39
C GLU A 151 -9.18 -1.45 -10.83
N ALA A 152 -9.53 -0.19 -11.04
CA ALA A 152 -9.39 0.47 -12.34
C ALA A 152 -7.93 0.53 -12.79
N LEU A 153 -7.00 0.86 -11.89
CA LEU A 153 -5.57 0.87 -12.16
C LEU A 153 -5.03 -0.53 -12.48
N VAL A 154 -5.49 -1.58 -11.79
CA VAL A 154 -5.15 -2.97 -12.13
C VAL A 154 -5.54 -3.30 -13.57
N ARG A 155 -6.78 -2.95 -13.96
CA ARG A 155 -7.25 -3.17 -15.34
C ARG A 155 -6.47 -2.35 -16.36
N TYR A 156 -6.18 -1.09 -16.04
CA TYR A 156 -5.44 -0.19 -16.91
C TYR A 156 -3.99 -0.63 -17.11
N ALA A 157 -3.31 -1.07 -16.06
CA ALA A 157 -1.92 -1.50 -16.12
C ALA A 157 -1.73 -2.81 -16.91
N GLY A 158 -2.75 -3.67 -16.95
CA GLY A 158 -2.78 -4.86 -17.79
C GLY A 158 -1.53 -5.74 -17.62
N GLU A 159 -0.87 -6.04 -18.74
CA GLU A 159 0.34 -6.87 -18.76
C GLU A 159 1.55 -6.19 -18.11
N ALA A 160 1.75 -4.89 -18.35
CA ALA A 160 2.83 -4.12 -17.73
C ALA A 160 2.72 -4.13 -16.19
N GLY A 161 1.49 -4.10 -15.65
CA GLY A 161 1.24 -4.24 -14.22
C GLY A 161 1.59 -5.63 -13.66
N ARG A 162 1.38 -6.69 -14.45
CA ARG A 162 1.78 -8.05 -14.09
C ARG A 162 3.30 -8.19 -14.09
N GLU A 163 3.98 -7.67 -15.11
CA GLU A 163 5.44 -7.67 -15.18
C GLU A 163 6.07 -6.86 -14.05
N ALA A 164 5.50 -5.69 -13.73
CA ALA A 164 5.98 -4.84 -12.63
C ALA A 164 5.87 -5.50 -11.25
N THR A 165 5.04 -6.54 -11.12
CA THR A 165 4.76 -7.23 -9.85
C THR A 165 5.19 -8.70 -9.84
N ALA A 166 5.71 -9.22 -10.94
CA ALA A 166 6.04 -10.65 -11.12
C ALA A 166 7.17 -11.13 -10.21
N GLU A 167 8.14 -10.27 -9.91
CA GLU A 167 9.33 -10.59 -9.11
C GLU A 167 9.17 -10.28 -7.62
N LEU A 168 7.95 -9.89 -7.19
CA LEU A 168 7.71 -9.60 -5.79
C LEU A 168 7.69 -10.91 -4.96
N PRO A 169 8.39 -10.94 -3.82
CA PRO A 169 8.51 -12.12 -2.96
C PRO A 169 7.20 -12.52 -2.26
#